data_AF-A0AA96V3J1-F1
#
_entry.id   AF-A0AA96V3J1-F1
#
_cell.length_a   1.000
_cell.length_b   1.000
_cell.length_c   1.000
_cell.angle_alpha   90.00
_cell.angle_beta   90.00
_cell.angle_gamma   90.00
#
_symmetry.space_group_name_H-M   'P 1'
#
loop_
_entity.id
_entity.type
_entity.pdbx_description
1 polymer ?
#
loop_
_entity_poly.entity_id
_entity_poly.type
_entity_poly.pdbx_seq_one_letter_code
_entity_poly.pdbx_strand_id
1 'polypeptide(L)'
;MANNFCPNCGETVIREDAAICYNCGGRLRENETSQNYQSQNYQPQNNQSQNYQSQNNQSQNYQSQNNQYRNNNYNNQNHYNEAMRTQRAAADPKSPFLAVILSFFWTGLGQLYNGKFLKGILFQIGIIIGFIFLIIPGIIVWIVGLWDAYNDSEKMNRGEIPVANPTFWEIMGFIFFWPLIIICLIFMFMFLMIPFALV
;
A
#
# COMPACT_ATOMS: atom_id res chain seq x y z
N MET A 1 -41.18 -9.19 -27.89
CA MET A 1 -39.98 -8.74 -27.16
C MET A 1 -39.85 -9.69 -25.97
N ALA A 2 -38.84 -10.56 -25.97
CA ALA A 2 -38.62 -11.46 -24.83
C ALA A 2 -38.02 -10.61 -23.70
N ASN A 3 -38.67 -10.62 -22.54
CA ASN A 3 -38.16 -9.87 -21.40
C ASN A 3 -37.23 -10.79 -20.59
N ASN A 4 -35.95 -10.47 -20.56
CA ASN A 4 -34.91 -11.28 -19.91
C ASN A 4 -34.84 -10.95 -18.41
N PHE A 5 -35.73 -11.51 -17.59
CA PHE A 5 -35.72 -11.31 -16.13
C PHE A 5 -35.18 -12.54 -15.39
N CYS A 6 -34.50 -12.31 -14.25
CA CYS A 6 -33.97 -13.36 -13.39
C CYS A 6 -35.12 -14.11 -12.67
N PRO A 7 -35.23 -15.44 -12.79
CA PRO A 7 -36.30 -16.21 -12.16
C PRO A 7 -36.20 -16.26 -10.63
N ASN A 8 -35.02 -15.94 -10.07
CA ASN A 8 -34.76 -16.10 -8.64
C ASN A 8 -34.96 -14.80 -7.84
N CYS A 9 -34.89 -13.63 -8.49
CA CYS A 9 -35.07 -12.33 -7.80
C CYS A 9 -35.89 -11.29 -8.59
N GLY A 10 -36.27 -11.58 -9.84
CA GLY A 10 -37.07 -10.68 -10.67
C GLY A 10 -36.29 -9.55 -11.36
N GLU A 11 -34.98 -9.44 -11.14
CA GLU A 11 -34.16 -8.36 -11.71
C GLU A 11 -33.90 -8.54 -13.21
N THR A 12 -33.73 -7.43 -13.95
CA THR A 12 -33.39 -7.46 -15.38
C THR A 12 -32.02 -8.08 -15.64
N VAL A 13 -31.93 -8.94 -16.64
CA VAL A 13 -30.67 -9.56 -17.08
C VAL A 13 -30.04 -8.70 -18.16
N ILE A 14 -28.94 -8.03 -17.81
CA ILE A 14 -28.22 -7.06 -18.67
C ILE A 14 -27.58 -7.75 -19.90
N ARG A 15 -27.26 -9.05 -19.79
CA ARG A 15 -26.69 -9.86 -20.89
C ARG A 15 -27.34 -11.23 -21.00
N GLU A 16 -27.80 -11.57 -22.20
CA GLU A 16 -28.48 -12.84 -22.51
C GLU A 16 -27.60 -14.09 -22.30
N ASP A 17 -26.27 -13.93 -22.29
CA ASP A 17 -25.30 -15.01 -22.09
C ASP A 17 -24.81 -15.14 -20.62
N ALA A 18 -25.33 -14.33 -19.70
CA ALA A 18 -24.91 -14.36 -18.30
C ALA A 18 -25.28 -15.70 -17.64
N ALA A 19 -24.27 -16.45 -17.15
CA ALA A 19 -24.51 -17.70 -16.43
C ALA A 19 -25.02 -17.50 -14.99
N ILE A 20 -24.73 -16.34 -14.39
CA ILE A 20 -25.02 -16.00 -12.98
C ILE A 20 -25.61 -14.58 -12.92
N CYS A 21 -26.66 -14.40 -12.13
CA CYS A 21 -27.29 -13.11 -11.87
C CYS A 21 -26.41 -12.22 -10.99
N TYR A 22 -26.18 -10.97 -11.41
CA TYR A 22 -25.37 -10.02 -10.65
C TYR A 22 -26.04 -9.52 -9.36
N ASN A 23 -27.37 -9.59 -9.27
CA ASN A 23 -28.12 -9.10 -8.12
C ASN A 23 -28.22 -10.16 -7.01
N CYS A 24 -28.67 -11.37 -7.32
CA CYS A 24 -28.91 -12.42 -6.31
C CYS A 24 -27.93 -13.61 -6.36
N GLY A 25 -27.04 -13.67 -7.36
CA GLY A 25 -26.13 -14.82 -7.54
C GLY A 25 -26.80 -16.09 -8.05
N GLY A 26 -28.10 -16.06 -8.39
CA GLY A 26 -28.83 -17.19 -8.97
C GLY A 26 -28.31 -17.56 -10.36
N ARG A 27 -28.32 -18.85 -10.70
CA ARG A 27 -27.94 -19.34 -12.03
C ARG A 27 -29.05 -19.02 -13.04
N LEU A 28 -28.68 -18.37 -14.15
CA LEU A 28 -29.63 -17.91 -15.19
C LEU A 28 -29.70 -18.87 -16.39
N ARG A 29 -28.70 -19.73 -16.57
CA ARG A 29 -28.69 -20.81 -17.56
C ARG A 29 -28.48 -22.16 -16.87
N GLU A 30 -29.49 -23.03 -16.97
CA GLU A 30 -29.24 -24.47 -17.02
C GLU A 30 -28.67 -24.76 -18.41
N ASN A 31 -27.34 -24.82 -18.52
CA ASN A 31 -26.75 -25.36 -19.74
C ASN A 31 -27.01 -26.87 -19.75
N GLU A 32 -27.74 -27.32 -20.77
CA GLU A 32 -27.98 -28.72 -21.13
C GLU A 32 -26.70 -29.43 -21.60
N THR A 33 -25.70 -29.50 -20.73
CA THR A 33 -24.67 -30.57 -20.79
C THR A 33 -24.73 -31.45 -19.55
N SER A 34 -25.96 -31.69 -19.09
CA SER A 34 -26.34 -32.75 -18.15
C SER A 34 -27.27 -33.74 -18.86
N GLN A 35 -26.78 -34.43 -19.90
CA GLN A 35 -27.48 -35.60 -20.45
C GLN A 35 -26.59 -36.85 -20.61
N ASN A 36 -25.50 -36.96 -19.87
CA ASN A 36 -24.91 -38.28 -19.66
C ASN A 36 -24.19 -38.42 -18.32
N TYR A 37 -24.97 -38.54 -17.26
CA TYR A 37 -24.75 -39.54 -16.20
C TYR A 37 -26.13 -39.86 -15.61
N GLN A 38 -26.75 -40.91 -16.16
CA GLN A 38 -27.97 -41.48 -15.61
C GLN A 38 -27.71 -42.03 -14.21
N SER A 39 -28.51 -41.56 -13.26
CA SER A 39 -28.77 -42.21 -12.00
C SER A 39 -29.53 -43.51 -12.26
N GLN A 40 -28.84 -44.65 -12.22
CA GLN A 40 -29.48 -45.94 -12.04
C GLN A 40 -29.72 -46.18 -10.54
N ASN A 41 -30.97 -46.56 -10.23
CA ASN A 41 -31.40 -47.05 -8.93
C ASN A 41 -30.42 -48.10 -8.39
N TYR A 42 -29.76 -47.80 -7.27
CA TYR A 42 -29.04 -48.79 -6.48
C TYR A 42 -29.49 -48.66 -5.02
N GLN A 43 -30.27 -49.64 -4.56
CA GLN A 43 -30.50 -49.86 -3.13
C GLN A 43 -29.22 -50.48 -2.54
N PRO A 44 -28.63 -49.93 -1.46
CA PRO A 44 -27.54 -50.61 -0.80
C PRO A 44 -28.10 -51.73 0.08
N GLN A 45 -27.78 -52.98 -0.26
CA GLN A 45 -27.99 -54.13 0.60
C GLN A 45 -26.77 -54.28 1.53
N ASN A 46 -27.09 -54.30 2.82
CA ASN A 46 -26.23 -54.40 3.99
C ASN A 46 -25.15 -55.50 3.91
N ASN A 47 -23.87 -55.12 4.07
CA ASN A 47 -22.94 -55.73 5.04
C ASN A 47 -21.56 -55.09 4.96
N GLN A 48 -21.25 -54.22 5.93
CA GLN A 48 -19.93 -53.95 6.55
C GLN A 48 -19.94 -52.57 7.23
N SER A 49 -20.84 -52.43 8.20
CA SER A 49 -20.61 -51.57 9.37
C SER A 49 -19.35 -52.09 10.07
N GLN A 50 -18.22 -51.39 10.07
CA GLN A 50 -17.83 -50.61 11.25
C GLN A 50 -16.63 -49.65 11.01
N ASN A 51 -16.13 -49.45 9.78
CA ASN A 51 -14.84 -48.75 9.58
C ASN A 51 -14.85 -47.49 8.69
N TYR A 52 -16.01 -47.00 8.24
CA TYR A 52 -16.12 -45.78 7.40
C TYR A 52 -16.52 -44.50 8.16
N GLN A 53 -16.78 -44.57 9.47
CA GLN A 53 -17.13 -43.38 10.27
C GLN A 53 -15.90 -42.59 10.77
N SER A 54 -14.68 -43.14 10.66
CA SER A 54 -13.46 -42.53 11.18
C SER A 54 -12.75 -41.58 10.18
N GLN A 55 -12.93 -41.77 8.87
CA GLN A 55 -12.23 -40.98 7.83
C GLN A 55 -12.97 -39.69 7.40
N ASN A 56 -14.29 -39.64 7.57
CA ASN A 56 -15.10 -38.44 7.30
C ASN A 56 -14.95 -37.36 8.38
N ASN A 57 -14.63 -37.74 9.63
CA ASN A 57 -14.38 -36.78 10.71
C ASN A 57 -13.02 -36.08 10.59
N GLN A 58 -12.00 -36.73 10.00
CA GLN A 58 -10.70 -36.09 9.77
C GLN A 58 -10.75 -35.06 8.65
N SER A 59 -11.40 -35.37 7.52
CA SER A 59 -11.51 -34.49 6.35
C SER A 59 -12.36 -33.23 6.61
N GLN A 60 -13.44 -33.34 7.38
CA GLN A 60 -14.21 -32.17 7.84
C GLN A 60 -13.42 -31.25 8.78
N ASN A 61 -12.51 -31.80 9.59
CA ASN A 61 -11.67 -31.03 10.52
C ASN A 61 -10.62 -30.21 9.76
N TYR A 62 -10.03 -30.76 8.68
CA TYR A 62 -9.11 -30.00 7.82
C TYR A 62 -9.82 -28.87 7.05
N GLN A 63 -11.04 -29.10 6.57
CA GLN A 63 -11.82 -28.05 5.90
C GLN A 63 -12.27 -26.94 6.86
N SER A 64 -12.65 -27.28 8.09
CA SER A 64 -13.04 -26.29 9.11
C SER A 64 -11.84 -25.49 9.64
N GLN A 65 -10.68 -26.13 9.84
CA GLN A 65 -9.44 -25.40 10.14
C GLN A 65 -9.07 -24.43 9.00
N ASN A 66 -9.08 -24.88 7.75
CA ASN A 66 -8.72 -24.02 6.61
C ASN A 66 -9.66 -22.81 6.48
N ASN A 67 -10.97 -23.01 6.74
CA ASN A 67 -11.93 -21.91 6.82
C ASN A 67 -11.66 -20.95 7.98
N GLN A 68 -11.22 -21.44 9.15
CA GLN A 68 -10.84 -20.57 10.27
C GLN A 68 -9.58 -19.76 9.98
N TYR A 69 -8.51 -20.35 9.44
CA TYR A 69 -7.29 -19.62 9.06
C TYR A 69 -7.58 -18.58 7.96
N ARG A 70 -8.42 -18.93 6.98
CA ARG A 70 -8.87 -18.03 5.92
C ARG A 70 -9.70 -16.87 6.47
N ASN A 71 -10.65 -17.14 7.38
CA ASN A 71 -11.49 -16.12 8.03
C ASN A 71 -10.66 -15.19 8.93
N ASN A 72 -9.70 -15.74 9.68
CA ASN A 72 -8.77 -14.96 10.50
C ASN A 72 -7.92 -13.99 9.67
N ASN A 73 -7.43 -14.41 8.49
CA ASN A 73 -6.68 -13.53 7.60
C ASN A 73 -7.54 -12.38 7.05
N TYR A 74 -8.80 -12.62 6.66
CA TYR A 74 -9.71 -11.57 6.22
C TYR A 74 -10.05 -10.57 7.33
N ASN A 75 -10.35 -11.05 8.54
CA ASN A 75 -10.69 -10.18 9.67
C ASN A 75 -9.49 -9.32 10.09
N ASN A 76 -8.31 -9.92 10.16
CA ASN A 76 -7.08 -9.19 10.50
C ASN A 76 -6.80 -8.09 9.47
N GLN A 77 -6.99 -8.37 8.18
CA GLN A 77 -6.83 -7.40 7.10
C GLN A 77 -7.83 -6.23 7.21
N ASN A 78 -9.08 -6.50 7.61
CA ASN A 78 -10.09 -5.46 7.82
C ASN A 78 -9.72 -4.50 8.96
N HIS A 79 -9.16 -5.01 10.07
CA HIS A 79 -8.74 -4.17 11.19
C HIS A 79 -7.61 -3.19 10.84
N TYR A 80 -6.60 -3.61 10.07
CA TYR A 80 -5.56 -2.69 9.60
C TYR A 80 -6.10 -1.63 8.64
N ASN A 81 -7.00 -2.03 7.73
CA ASN A 81 -7.61 -1.13 6.78
C ASN A 81 -8.49 -0.08 7.47
N GLU A 82 -9.19 -0.48 8.53
CA GLU A 82 -10.02 0.41 9.34
C GLU A 82 -9.17 1.38 10.18
N ALA A 83 -8.10 0.90 10.81
CA ALA A 83 -7.14 1.77 11.51
C ALA A 83 -6.50 2.81 10.56
N MET A 84 -6.13 2.41 9.35
CA MET A 84 -5.61 3.35 8.33
C MET A 84 -6.68 4.31 7.81
N ARG A 85 -7.94 3.88 7.68
CA ARG A 85 -9.06 4.77 7.30
C ARG A 85 -9.35 5.80 8.39
N THR A 86 -9.31 5.39 9.65
CA THR A 86 -9.50 6.30 10.79
C THR A 86 -8.36 7.31 10.89
N GLN A 87 -7.11 6.89 10.65
CA GLN A 87 -5.97 7.81 10.56
C GLN A 87 -6.12 8.81 9.40
N ARG A 88 -6.64 8.39 8.24
CA ARG A 88 -6.93 9.28 7.10
C ARG A 88 -8.06 10.26 7.40
N ALA A 89 -9.12 9.80 8.07
CA ALA A 89 -10.27 10.62 8.41
C ALA A 89 -9.95 11.68 9.48
N ALA A 90 -8.94 11.42 10.32
CA ALA A 90 -8.51 12.33 11.39
C ALA A 90 -7.28 13.18 11.04
N ALA A 91 -6.60 12.93 9.92
CA ALA A 91 -5.41 13.68 9.54
C ALA A 91 -5.76 14.92 8.72
N ASP A 92 -5.25 16.07 9.15
CA ASP A 92 -5.42 17.32 8.41
C ASP A 92 -4.74 17.25 7.03
N PRO A 93 -5.37 17.81 5.98
CA PRO A 93 -4.78 17.84 4.65
C PRO A 93 -3.46 18.61 4.64
N LYS A 94 -2.47 18.07 3.95
CA LYS A 94 -1.16 18.70 3.76
C LYS A 94 -1.24 19.72 2.62
N SER A 95 -0.45 20.78 2.66
CA SER A 95 -0.35 21.74 1.56
C SER A 95 0.83 21.36 0.65
N PRO A 96 0.60 20.95 -0.61
CA PRO A 96 1.69 20.59 -1.52
C PRO A 96 2.59 21.76 -1.87
N PHE A 97 1.99 22.95 -1.99
CA PHE A 97 2.75 24.16 -2.25
C PHE A 97 3.65 24.53 -1.07
N LEU A 98 3.19 24.34 0.17
CA LEU A 98 4.04 24.54 1.35
C LEU A 98 5.21 23.55 1.35
N ALA A 99 4.99 22.29 0.98
CA ALA A 99 6.06 21.30 0.85
C ALA A 99 7.13 21.75 -0.17
N VAL A 100 6.71 22.33 -1.30
CA VAL A 100 7.63 22.88 -2.31
C VAL A 100 8.43 24.07 -1.79
N ILE A 101 7.77 25.04 -1.15
CA ILE A 101 8.43 26.22 -0.59
C ILE A 101 9.50 25.81 0.43
N LEU A 102 9.15 24.86 1.30
CA LEU A 102 10.09 24.32 2.28
C LEU A 102 11.31 23.70 1.60
N SER A 103 11.11 22.83 0.60
CA SER A 103 12.20 22.24 -0.19
C SER A 103 13.02 23.25 -0.98
N PHE A 104 12.43 24.37 -1.41
CA PHE A 104 13.12 25.43 -2.14
C PHE A 104 14.15 26.15 -1.24
N PHE A 105 13.72 26.59 -0.06
CA PHE A 105 14.62 27.27 0.88
C PHE A 105 15.69 26.33 1.45
N TRP A 106 15.33 25.06 1.61
CA TRP A 106 16.26 24.06 2.10
C TRP A 106 15.87 22.69 1.57
N THR A 107 16.75 22.10 0.75
CA THR A 107 16.47 20.80 0.12
C THR A 107 16.15 19.72 1.15
N GLY A 108 15.07 18.98 0.93
CA GLY A 108 14.61 17.94 1.85
C GLY A 108 13.69 18.41 2.99
N LEU A 109 13.50 19.71 3.24
CA LEU A 109 12.52 20.16 4.24
C LEU A 109 11.07 19.84 3.85
N GLY A 110 10.72 19.87 2.56
CA GLY A 110 9.39 19.43 2.13
C GLY A 110 9.12 17.96 2.43
N GLN A 111 10.16 17.12 2.38
CA GLN A 111 10.05 15.70 2.77
C GLN A 111 9.92 15.55 4.28
N LEU A 112 10.63 16.37 5.06
CA LEU A 112 10.44 16.45 6.51
C LEU A 112 9.01 16.86 6.87
N TYR A 113 8.44 17.87 6.20
CA TYR A 113 7.02 18.27 6.36
C TYR A 113 6.04 17.12 6.09
N ASN A 114 6.36 16.30 5.10
CA ASN A 114 5.62 15.08 4.75
C ASN A 114 5.88 13.91 5.73
N GLY A 115 6.72 14.10 6.78
CA GLY A 115 7.07 13.03 7.71
C GLY A 115 7.99 11.95 7.11
N LYS A 116 8.66 12.25 5.99
CA LYS A 116 9.61 11.35 5.31
C LYS A 116 11.05 11.79 5.55
N PHE A 117 11.49 11.69 6.80
CA PHE A 117 12.82 12.12 7.24
C PHE A 117 13.96 11.55 6.39
N LEU A 118 13.96 10.21 6.17
CA LEU A 118 15.03 9.55 5.43
C LEU A 118 15.13 10.05 3.98
N LYS A 119 14.00 10.33 3.32
CA LYS A 119 14.01 10.94 1.99
C LYS A 119 14.63 12.34 2.01
N GLY A 120 14.31 13.14 3.02
CA GLY A 120 14.90 14.46 3.20
C GLY A 120 16.43 14.41 3.26
N ILE A 121 16.98 13.47 4.05
CA ILE A 121 18.43 13.25 4.14
C ILE A 121 19.03 12.79 2.81
N LEU A 122 18.36 11.90 2.08
CA LEU A 122 18.84 11.42 0.77
C LEU A 122 18.94 12.55 -0.26
N PHE A 123 17.95 13.44 -0.33
CA PHE A 123 18.01 14.61 -1.21
C PHE A 123 19.12 15.58 -0.81
N GLN A 124 19.37 15.74 0.50
CA GLN A 124 20.46 16.56 1.00
C GLN A 124 21.83 16.00 0.66
N ILE A 125 22.05 14.68 0.79
CA ILE A 125 23.30 14.04 0.36
C ILE A 125 23.44 14.14 -1.16
N GLY A 126 22.36 13.90 -1.89
CA GLY A 126 22.34 13.98 -3.35
C GLY A 126 22.73 15.35 -3.88
N ILE A 127 22.28 16.44 -3.23
CA ILE A 127 22.66 17.80 -3.65
C ILE A 127 24.14 18.08 -3.38
N ILE A 128 24.68 17.60 -2.24
CA ILE A 128 26.09 17.76 -1.88
C ILE A 128 26.98 17.03 -2.89
N ILE A 129 26.67 15.76 -3.17
CA ILE A 129 27.38 14.97 -4.18
C ILE A 129 27.25 15.64 -5.55
N GLY A 130 26.04 16.04 -5.93
CA GLY A 130 25.77 16.75 -7.17
C GLY A 130 26.70 17.94 -7.34
N PHE A 131 26.69 18.87 -6.39
CA PHE A 131 27.52 20.08 -6.45
C PHE A 131 29.03 19.83 -6.29
N ILE A 132 29.46 18.78 -5.59
CA ILE A 132 30.89 18.42 -5.50
C ILE A 132 31.43 18.00 -6.87
N PHE A 133 30.68 17.20 -7.63
CA PHE A 133 31.15 16.72 -8.93
C PHE A 133 30.87 17.73 -10.05
N LEU A 134 29.65 18.28 -10.16
CA LEU A 134 29.23 19.20 -11.23
C LEU A 134 27.98 20.03 -10.84
N ILE A 135 27.94 21.30 -11.23
CA ILE A 135 26.79 22.19 -10.94
C ILE A 135 25.46 21.66 -11.50
N ILE A 136 25.46 21.12 -12.73
CA ILE A 136 24.24 20.70 -13.43
C ILE A 136 23.53 19.53 -12.71
N PRO A 137 24.18 18.41 -12.36
CA PRO A 137 23.60 17.37 -11.53
C PRO A 137 23.03 17.86 -10.20
N GLY A 138 23.69 18.81 -9.54
CA GLY A 138 23.18 19.43 -8.31
C GLY A 138 21.81 20.10 -8.51
N ILE A 139 21.68 20.89 -9.58
CA ILE A 139 20.41 21.54 -9.96
C ILE A 139 19.33 20.51 -10.30
N ILE A 140 19.66 19.44 -11.02
CA ILE A 140 18.70 18.37 -11.37
C ILE A 140 18.16 17.72 -10.10
N VAL A 141 19.04 17.31 -9.17
CA VAL A 141 18.62 16.70 -7.90
C VAL A 141 17.77 17.65 -7.08
N TRP A 142 18.10 18.94 -7.06
CA TRP A 142 17.31 19.96 -6.38
C TRP A 142 15.88 20.04 -6.93
N ILE A 143 15.71 20.14 -8.26
CA ILE A 143 14.39 20.18 -8.90
C ILE A 143 13.59 18.91 -8.62
N VAL A 144 14.23 17.74 -8.69
CA VAL A 144 13.57 16.45 -8.36
C VAL A 144 13.12 16.43 -6.90
N GLY A 145 13.89 17.01 -5.97
CA GLY A 145 13.51 17.14 -4.57
C GLY A 145 12.29 18.02 -4.33
N LEU A 146 12.12 19.09 -5.10
CA LEU A 146 10.92 19.93 -5.08
C LEU A 146 9.70 19.14 -5.58
N TRP A 147 9.85 18.47 -6.72
CA TRP A 147 8.77 17.68 -7.31
C TRP A 147 8.36 16.48 -6.44
N ASP A 148 9.31 15.77 -5.83
CA ASP A 148 9.00 14.63 -4.95
C ASP A 148 8.23 15.09 -3.70
N ALA A 149 8.56 16.26 -3.15
CA ALA A 149 7.86 16.82 -1.98
C ALA A 149 6.42 17.22 -2.31
N TYR A 150 6.20 17.82 -3.49
CA TYR A 150 4.88 18.10 -4.02
C TYR A 150 4.07 16.81 -4.21
N ASN A 151 4.63 15.84 -4.92
CA ASN A 151 3.93 14.61 -5.28
C ASN A 151 3.57 13.80 -4.03
N ASP A 152 4.46 13.75 -3.03
CA ASP A 152 4.19 13.01 -1.79
C ASP A 152 3.08 13.64 -0.95
N SER A 153 3.05 14.96 -0.79
CA SER A 153 1.96 15.65 -0.08
C SER A 153 0.63 15.52 -0.82
N GLU A 154 0.64 15.58 -2.15
CA GLU A 154 -0.56 15.38 -2.97
C GLU A 154 -1.07 13.93 -2.86
N LYS A 155 -0.17 12.94 -2.88
CA LYS A 155 -0.51 11.52 -2.67
C LYS A 155 -1.10 11.26 -1.28
N MET A 156 -0.60 11.95 -0.25
CA MET A 156 -1.17 11.90 1.11
C MET A 156 -2.61 12.44 1.12
N ASN A 157 -2.83 13.58 0.48
CA ASN A 157 -4.17 14.18 0.38
C ASN A 157 -5.14 13.30 -0.42
N ARG A 158 -4.67 12.58 -1.45
CA ARG A 158 -5.47 11.61 -2.22
C ARG A 158 -5.65 10.27 -1.51
N GLY A 159 -4.99 10.05 -0.37
CA GLY A 159 -5.06 8.79 0.37
C GLY A 159 -4.34 7.61 -0.28
N GLU A 160 -3.41 7.88 -1.20
CA GLU A 160 -2.57 6.86 -1.85
C GLU A 160 -1.47 6.36 -0.90
N ILE A 161 -0.95 7.23 -0.04
CA ILE A 161 0.06 6.91 0.98
C ILE A 161 -0.39 7.42 2.36
N PRO A 162 0.04 6.78 3.47
CA PRO A 162 -0.36 7.21 4.81
C PRO A 162 0.16 8.62 5.12
N VAL A 163 -0.67 9.42 5.79
CA VAL A 163 -0.25 10.74 6.29
C VAL A 163 0.71 10.52 7.45
N ALA A 164 1.90 11.07 7.33
CA ALA A 164 2.90 11.07 8.40
C ALA A 164 3.16 12.51 8.87
N ASN A 165 3.51 12.63 10.14
CA ASN A 165 3.90 13.90 10.75
C ASN A 165 5.34 13.78 11.23
N PRO A 166 6.20 14.78 10.96
CA PRO A 166 7.53 14.79 11.51
C PRO A 166 7.48 14.88 13.03
N THR A 167 8.33 14.10 13.67
CA THR A 167 8.56 14.21 15.11
C THR A 167 9.39 15.45 15.41
N PHE A 168 9.26 15.97 16.63
CA PHE A 168 10.06 17.11 17.10
C PHE A 168 11.57 16.84 16.96
N TRP A 169 12.00 15.63 17.26
CA TRP A 169 13.40 15.22 17.18
C TRP A 169 13.93 15.18 15.74
N GLU A 170 13.12 14.75 14.78
CA GLU A 170 13.49 14.80 13.36
C GLU A 170 13.66 16.25 12.89
N ILE A 171 12.77 17.15 13.31
CA ILE A 171 12.87 18.58 12.97
C ILE A 171 14.13 19.20 13.59
N MET A 172 14.35 18.98 14.89
CA MET A 172 15.52 19.50 15.59
C MET A 172 16.82 18.94 14.99
N GLY A 173 16.84 17.64 14.70
CA GLY A 173 17.91 16.94 14.00
C GLY A 173 18.27 17.59 12.67
N PHE A 174 17.25 17.85 11.85
CA PHE A 174 17.42 18.36 10.49
C PHE A 174 17.85 19.83 10.46
N ILE A 175 17.32 20.67 11.36
CA ILE A 175 17.57 22.12 11.35
C ILE A 175 18.87 22.50 12.08
N PHE A 176 19.20 21.83 13.19
CA PHE A 176 20.33 22.26 14.03
C PHE A 176 21.51 21.30 13.95
N PHE A 177 21.28 20.01 14.18
CA PHE A 177 22.37 19.05 14.26
C PHE A 177 23.03 18.83 12.90
N TRP A 178 22.22 18.69 11.84
CA TRP A 178 22.74 18.42 10.50
C TRP A 178 23.63 19.54 9.95
N PRO A 179 23.23 20.84 10.00
CA PRO A 179 24.10 21.92 9.53
C PRO A 179 25.36 22.08 10.38
N LEU A 180 25.27 21.88 11.70
CA LEU A 180 26.43 21.90 12.58
C LEU A 180 27.45 20.81 12.22
N ILE A 181 26.99 19.60 11.90
CA ILE A 181 27.86 18.52 11.43
C ILE A 181 28.59 18.94 10.15
N ILE A 182 27.88 19.49 9.16
CA ILE A 182 28.48 19.96 7.91
C ILE A 182 29.51 21.06 8.15
N ILE A 183 29.18 22.05 8.99
CA ILE A 183 30.10 23.13 9.36
C ILE A 183 31.35 22.58 10.03
N CYS A 184 31.21 21.66 10.99
CA CYS A 184 32.35 20.99 11.64
C CYS A 184 33.22 20.23 10.65
N LEU A 185 32.63 19.52 9.69
CA LEU A 185 33.37 18.80 8.64
C LEU A 185 34.15 19.76 7.74
N ILE A 186 33.57 20.91 7.39
CA ILE A 186 34.23 21.96 6.61
C ILE A 186 35.42 22.54 7.39
N PHE A 187 35.24 22.89 8.67
CA PHE A 187 36.32 23.38 9.51
C PHE A 187 37.44 22.36 9.70
N MET A 188 37.08 21.09 9.92
CA MET A 188 38.03 19.98 10.02
C MET A 188 38.84 19.83 8.74
N PHE A 189 38.19 19.89 7.57
CA PHE A 189 38.86 19.82 6.28
C PHE A 189 39.77 21.03 6.06
N MET A 190 39.31 22.24 6.37
CA MET A 190 40.11 23.46 6.27
C MET A 190 41.37 23.38 7.13
N PHE A 191 41.26 22.89 8.37
CA PHE A 191 42.39 22.69 9.27
C PHE A 191 43.42 21.70 8.71
N LEU A 192 42.96 20.61 8.11
CA LEU A 192 43.81 19.61 7.46
C LEU A 192 44.60 20.19 6.28
N MET A 193 44.04 21.16 5.57
CA MET A 193 44.69 21.81 4.41
C MET A 193 45.72 22.88 4.79
N ILE A 194 45.73 23.39 6.03
CA ILE A 194 46.69 24.40 6.50
C ILE A 194 48.16 24.03 6.23
N PRO A 195 48.67 22.84 6.59
CA PRO A 195 50.08 22.49 6.35
C PRO A 195 50.46 22.52 4.86
N PHE A 196 49.53 22.20 3.96
CA PHE A 196 49.78 22.23 2.51
C PHE A 196 49.80 23.65 1.94
N ALA A 197 49.19 24.63 2.61
CA ALA A 197 49.17 26.03 2.17
C ALA A 197 50.42 26.81 2.60
N LEU A 198 51.23 26.27 3.51
CA LEU A 198 52.45 26.90 4.05
C LEU A 198 53.74 26.40 3.38
N VAL A 199 53.64 25.46 2.43
CA VAL A 199 54.75 24.89 1.65
C VAL A 199 54.65 25.42 0.23
#